data_AF-A0A328AQD3-F1
#
_entry.id   AF-A0A328AQD3-F1
#
_cell.length_a   1.000
_cell.length_b   1.000
_cell.length_c   1.000
_cell.angle_alpha   90.00
_cell.angle_beta   90.00
_cell.angle_gamma   90.00
#
_symmetry.space_group_name_H-M   'P 1'
#
loop_
_entity.id
_entity.type
_entity.pdbx_description
1 polymer ?
#
loop_
_entity_poly.entity_id
_entity_poly.type
_entity_poly.pdbx_seq_one_letter_code
_entity_poly.pdbx_strand_id
1 'polypeptide(L)'
;MKRPTAASLKKVTPENVARLGAERLATILVEVAAARPELKRRLRMELAAEQGAEHLLVEIDRRMASLETSRSKVSWRQRHAFLRDLDALRGLIADRLAELDPAAANNRMLAFLGLAPRVRSRLKDRDGVLAALFARAAGDLAPLLRREAGEPVAASLAERIAADPAAWAEWLPAALDGAPPAFAEAVLRQAVAQGSSRPGMLRAIRALADAAGDLDAYCGTYSAAELKVQPVAAGLARRLLAQGRADAAAEVLRAAPTPKTRGASDPDPEWESAWIEVLEASGDTAGAQAARWTAFERTLSADRLRAFTSRLAGFDDVEAQEKAFDLARQDPDFLRGLRLLMEWPALPEAARMIEARADEAGIDAELAELWGGRLRSRFPAAAHRLLRRAAAAAFRRRDFATCDRLTAEADSIPI
;
A
#
# COMPACT_ATOMS: atom_id res chain seq x y z
N MET A 1 -16.94 -45.10 2.37
CA MET A 1 -15.97 -44.25 3.12
C MET A 1 -15.32 -45.09 4.22
N LYS A 2 -13.98 -45.12 4.33
CA LYS A 2 -13.28 -45.85 5.40
C LYS A 2 -13.64 -45.25 6.77
N ARG A 3 -13.98 -46.09 7.76
CA ARG A 3 -14.24 -45.63 9.14
C ARG A 3 -12.98 -44.95 9.70
N PRO A 4 -13.11 -43.80 10.41
CA PRO A 4 -11.97 -43.12 10.99
C PRO A 4 -11.22 -44.04 11.98
N THR A 5 -9.89 -44.02 11.95
CA THR A 5 -9.05 -44.81 12.87
C THR A 5 -9.07 -44.20 14.28
N ALA A 6 -8.89 -45.03 15.31
CA ALA A 6 -8.85 -44.56 16.70
C ALA A 6 -7.80 -43.46 16.96
N ALA A 7 -6.68 -43.48 16.23
CA ALA A 7 -5.66 -42.43 16.28
C ALA A 7 -6.18 -41.09 15.72
N SER A 8 -6.93 -41.12 14.60
CA SER A 8 -7.53 -39.91 14.02
C SER A 8 -8.60 -39.27 14.91
N LEU A 9 -9.33 -40.11 15.66
CA LEU A 9 -10.38 -39.67 16.59
C LEU A 9 -9.84 -39.01 17.87
N LYS A 10 -8.59 -39.30 18.24
CA LYS A 10 -7.92 -38.73 19.42
C LYS A 10 -7.24 -37.39 19.14
N LYS A 11 -7.21 -36.93 17.88
CA LYS A 11 -6.63 -35.64 17.52
C LYS A 11 -7.54 -34.50 17.98
N VAL A 12 -6.99 -33.49 18.65
CA VAL A 12 -7.73 -32.28 19.07
C VAL A 12 -8.05 -31.46 17.82
N THR A 13 -9.28 -31.59 17.34
CA THR A 13 -9.86 -30.88 16.19
C THR A 13 -11.26 -30.40 16.55
N PRO A 14 -11.79 -29.34 15.92
CA PRO A 14 -13.14 -28.88 16.19
C PRO A 14 -14.18 -29.99 16.10
N GLU A 15 -14.11 -30.86 15.07
CA GLU A 15 -15.07 -31.96 14.91
C GLU A 15 -14.95 -33.01 16.02
N ASN A 16 -13.74 -33.41 16.41
CA ASN A 16 -13.56 -34.40 17.47
C ASN A 16 -13.91 -33.83 18.86
N VAL A 17 -13.64 -32.55 19.10
CA VAL A 17 -13.97 -31.87 20.35
C VAL A 17 -15.49 -31.70 20.48
N ALA A 18 -16.19 -31.36 19.40
CA ALA A 18 -17.65 -31.28 19.40
C ALA A 18 -18.33 -32.60 19.82
N ARG A 19 -17.73 -33.75 19.50
CA ARG A 19 -18.25 -35.09 19.89
C ARG A 19 -18.22 -35.35 21.40
N LEU A 20 -17.50 -34.55 22.20
CA LEU A 20 -17.52 -34.68 23.65
C LEU A 20 -18.87 -34.26 24.27
N GLY A 21 -19.71 -33.53 23.52
CA GLY A 21 -20.99 -33.02 23.99
C GLY A 21 -20.87 -31.74 24.83
N ALA A 22 -21.95 -30.97 24.87
CA ALA A 22 -21.97 -29.63 25.46
C ALA A 22 -21.59 -29.63 26.95
N GLU A 23 -22.09 -30.59 27.74
CA GLU A 23 -21.82 -30.67 29.18
C GLU A 23 -20.33 -30.86 29.47
N ARG A 24 -19.69 -31.84 28.81
CA ARG A 24 -18.27 -32.11 29.03
C ARG A 24 -17.39 -30.94 28.59
N LEU A 25 -17.75 -30.30 27.48
CA LEU A 25 -17.06 -29.09 27.01
C LEU A 25 -17.22 -27.93 27.99
N ALA A 26 -18.40 -27.72 28.55
CA ALA A 26 -18.65 -26.69 29.55
C ALA A 26 -17.81 -26.93 30.82
N THR A 27 -17.77 -28.16 31.33
CA THR A 27 -16.91 -28.52 32.47
C THR A 27 -15.44 -28.18 32.19
N ILE A 28 -14.90 -28.62 31.04
CA ILE A 28 -13.50 -28.35 30.68
C ILE A 28 -13.25 -26.85 30.52
N LEU A 29 -14.16 -26.11 29.88
CA LEU A 29 -14.01 -24.66 29.69
C LEU A 29 -14.01 -23.92 31.03
N VAL A 30 -14.87 -24.29 31.97
CA VAL A 30 -14.91 -23.70 33.32
C VAL A 30 -13.63 -24.01 34.09
N GLU A 31 -13.14 -25.26 34.04
CA GLU A 31 -11.87 -25.66 34.66
C GLU A 31 -10.69 -24.86 34.08
N VAL A 32 -10.59 -24.74 32.76
CA VAL A 32 -9.51 -23.98 32.10
C VAL A 32 -9.64 -22.48 32.39
N ALA A 33 -10.86 -21.95 32.45
CA ALA A 33 -11.12 -20.55 32.77
C ALA A 33 -10.75 -20.20 34.21
N ALA A 34 -10.73 -21.15 35.15
CA ALA A 34 -10.31 -20.92 36.53
C ALA A 34 -8.86 -20.43 36.61
N ALA A 35 -7.98 -20.92 35.74
CA ALA A 35 -6.57 -20.52 35.67
C ALA A 35 -6.29 -19.38 34.67
N ARG A 36 -7.29 -18.96 33.86
CA ARG A 36 -7.12 -18.02 32.75
C ARG A 36 -8.14 -16.87 32.83
N PRO A 37 -7.79 -15.74 33.48
CA PRO A 37 -8.71 -14.63 33.69
C PRO A 37 -9.28 -14.03 32.41
N GLU A 38 -8.50 -14.00 31.32
CA GLU A 38 -8.95 -13.54 30.00
C GLU A 38 -10.04 -14.44 29.42
N LEU A 39 -9.91 -15.77 29.57
CA LEU A 39 -10.92 -16.72 29.10
C LEU A 39 -12.20 -16.64 29.94
N LYS A 40 -12.07 -16.56 31.28
CA LYS A 40 -13.22 -16.38 32.18
C LYS A 40 -14.02 -15.12 31.84
N ARG A 41 -13.32 -14.03 31.47
CA ARG A 41 -13.96 -12.78 31.04
C ARG A 41 -14.70 -12.96 29.71
N ARG A 42 -14.07 -13.62 28.73
CA ARG A 42 -14.70 -13.90 27.44
C ARG A 42 -15.97 -14.74 27.62
N LEU A 43 -15.92 -15.81 28.40
CA LEU A 43 -17.10 -16.63 28.71
C LEU A 43 -18.21 -15.80 29.38
N ARG A 44 -17.87 -14.91 30.31
CA ARG A 44 -18.87 -14.01 30.93
C ARG A 44 -19.52 -13.09 29.91
N MET A 45 -18.75 -12.52 28.99
CA MET A 45 -19.27 -11.65 27.94
C MET A 45 -20.19 -12.43 26.98
N GLU A 46 -19.83 -13.65 26.59
CA GLU A 46 -20.72 -14.50 25.78
C GLU A 46 -22.02 -14.83 26.51
N LEU A 47 -21.94 -15.19 27.80
CA LEU A 47 -23.14 -15.44 28.61
C LEU A 47 -23.99 -14.17 28.78
N ALA A 48 -23.37 -13.00 28.87
CA ALA A 48 -24.08 -11.72 28.92
C ALA A 48 -24.77 -11.41 27.58
N ALA A 49 -24.13 -11.74 26.45
CA ALA A 49 -24.72 -11.60 25.12
C ALA A 49 -26.00 -12.43 24.96
N GLU A 50 -26.04 -13.64 25.53
CA GLU A 50 -27.26 -14.48 25.56
C GLU A 50 -28.41 -13.84 26.36
N GLN A 51 -28.11 -12.91 27.28
CA GLN A 51 -29.14 -12.14 28.01
C GLN A 51 -29.54 -10.85 27.29
N GLY A 52 -28.85 -10.48 26.20
CA GLY A 52 -29.15 -9.30 25.38
C GLY A 52 -28.05 -8.23 25.37
N ALA A 53 -28.22 -7.24 24.48
CA ALA A 53 -27.24 -6.18 24.24
C ALA A 53 -26.88 -5.39 25.51
N GLU A 54 -27.87 -5.03 26.32
CA GLU A 54 -27.68 -4.22 27.53
C GLU A 54 -26.71 -4.89 28.52
N HIS A 55 -26.82 -6.21 28.71
CA HIS A 55 -25.94 -6.96 29.59
C HIS A 55 -24.53 -7.09 29.02
N LEU A 56 -24.40 -7.33 27.71
CA LEU A 56 -23.11 -7.40 27.04
C LEU A 56 -22.37 -6.05 27.12
N LEU A 57 -23.07 -4.94 26.92
CA LEU A 57 -22.52 -3.58 26.99
C LEU A 57 -21.88 -3.29 28.33
N VAL A 58 -22.53 -3.66 29.45
CA VAL A 58 -21.98 -3.46 30.79
C VAL A 58 -20.62 -4.18 30.97
N GLU A 59 -20.48 -5.40 30.46
CA GLU A 59 -19.22 -6.14 30.56
C GLU A 59 -18.12 -5.57 29.64
N ILE A 60 -18.49 -5.14 28.42
CA ILE A 60 -17.59 -4.47 27.48
C ILE A 60 -17.07 -3.16 28.09
N ASP A 61 -17.97 -2.30 28.57
CA ASP A 61 -17.66 -0.99 29.14
C ASP A 61 -16.78 -1.14 30.38
N ARG A 62 -17.09 -2.10 31.26
CA ARG A 62 -16.24 -2.42 32.42
C ARG A 62 -14.82 -2.79 31.99
N ARG A 63 -14.67 -3.57 30.92
CA ARG A 63 -13.35 -3.95 30.42
C ARG A 63 -12.62 -2.76 29.78
N MET A 64 -13.30 -1.95 28.97
CA MET A 64 -12.71 -0.75 28.38
C MET A 64 -12.24 0.24 29.45
N ALA A 65 -13.05 0.50 30.48
CA ALA A 65 -12.69 1.35 31.61
C ALA A 65 -11.45 0.83 32.35
N SER A 66 -11.33 -0.49 32.53
CA SER A 66 -10.13 -1.12 33.11
C SER A 66 -8.88 -0.92 32.24
N LEU A 67 -9.01 -1.00 30.91
CA LEU A 67 -7.91 -0.78 29.96
C LEU A 67 -7.45 0.68 29.97
N GLU A 68 -8.41 1.61 30.03
CA GLU A 68 -8.18 3.05 30.06
C GLU A 68 -7.51 3.51 31.35
N THR A 69 -8.02 3.08 32.50
CA THR A 69 -7.51 3.53 33.81
C THR A 69 -6.16 2.93 34.17
N SER A 70 -5.89 1.69 33.76
CA SER A 70 -4.68 0.96 34.16
C SER A 70 -3.39 1.60 33.61
N ARG A 71 -2.40 1.81 34.50
CA ARG A 71 -1.08 2.42 34.21
C ARG A 71 0.05 1.40 34.08
N SER A 72 -0.16 0.16 34.48
CA SER A 72 0.89 -0.85 34.57
C SER A 72 1.40 -1.26 33.18
N LYS A 73 2.74 -1.32 33.03
CA LYS A 73 3.37 -1.80 31.79
C LYS A 73 3.04 -3.28 31.59
N VAL A 74 2.76 -3.65 30.35
CA VAL A 74 2.53 -5.05 29.97
C VAL A 74 3.89 -5.71 29.74
N SER A 75 4.22 -6.70 30.57
CA SER A 75 5.48 -7.43 30.44
C SER A 75 5.50 -8.28 29.17
N TRP A 76 6.70 -8.64 28.69
CA TRP A 76 6.85 -9.48 27.50
C TRP A 76 6.13 -10.83 27.64
N ARG A 77 6.09 -11.41 28.86
CA ARG A 77 5.38 -12.67 29.16
C ARG A 77 3.87 -12.53 29.01
N GLN A 78 3.33 -11.36 29.36
CA GLN A 78 1.90 -11.06 29.30
C GLN A 78 1.46 -10.55 27.91
N ARG A 79 2.39 -10.09 27.06
CA ARG A 79 2.12 -9.51 25.73
C ARG A 79 1.12 -10.33 24.93
N HIS A 80 1.36 -11.64 24.79
CA HIS A 80 0.49 -12.48 23.97
C HIS A 80 -0.92 -12.59 24.55
N ALA A 81 -1.07 -12.86 25.85
CA ALA A 81 -2.39 -12.99 26.47
C ALA A 81 -3.16 -11.67 26.41
N PHE A 82 -2.47 -10.55 26.62
CA PHE A 82 -3.06 -9.21 26.53
C PHE A 82 -3.54 -8.87 25.12
N LEU A 83 -2.75 -9.17 24.08
CA LEU A 83 -3.16 -8.95 22.69
C LEU A 83 -4.36 -9.84 22.30
N ARG A 84 -4.40 -11.10 22.74
CA ARG A 84 -5.57 -11.97 22.53
C ARG A 84 -6.82 -11.42 23.22
N ASP A 85 -6.70 -10.91 24.44
CA ASP A 85 -7.82 -10.32 25.19
C ASP A 85 -8.36 -9.06 24.49
N LEU A 86 -7.47 -8.19 23.97
CA LEU A 86 -7.86 -7.04 23.17
C LEU A 86 -8.55 -7.42 21.86
N ASP A 87 -8.00 -8.39 21.14
CA ASP A 87 -8.57 -8.84 19.86
C ASP A 87 -9.92 -9.55 20.07
N ALA A 88 -10.06 -10.30 21.17
CA ALA A 88 -11.32 -10.89 21.58
C ALA A 88 -12.37 -9.82 21.95
N LEU A 89 -11.97 -8.74 22.62
CA LEU A 89 -12.87 -7.62 22.92
C LEU A 89 -13.34 -6.92 21.63
N ARG A 90 -12.41 -6.66 20.69
CA ARG A 90 -12.73 -6.13 19.35
C ARG A 90 -13.75 -7.02 18.64
N GLY A 91 -13.50 -8.32 18.56
CA GLY A 91 -14.42 -9.27 17.90
C GLY A 91 -15.79 -9.35 18.57
N LEU A 92 -15.89 -9.26 19.90
CA LEU A 92 -17.20 -9.18 20.57
C LEU A 92 -18.00 -7.95 20.14
N ILE A 93 -17.33 -6.81 19.96
CA ILE A 93 -17.99 -5.57 19.53
C ILE A 93 -18.41 -5.69 18.06
N ALA A 94 -17.50 -6.14 17.19
CA ALA A 94 -17.72 -6.22 15.75
C ALA A 94 -18.73 -7.29 15.33
N ASP A 95 -18.81 -8.40 16.09
CA ASP A 95 -19.65 -9.54 15.75
C ASP A 95 -20.89 -9.57 16.65
N ARG A 96 -20.74 -9.97 17.92
CA ARG A 96 -21.87 -10.28 18.81
C ARG A 96 -22.69 -9.06 19.19
N LEU A 97 -22.05 -7.96 19.57
CA LEU A 97 -22.76 -6.73 19.89
C LEU A 97 -23.39 -6.12 18.64
N ALA A 98 -22.72 -6.19 17.49
CA ALA A 98 -23.26 -5.67 16.23
C ALA A 98 -24.50 -6.43 15.74
N GLU A 99 -24.61 -7.73 16.04
CA GLU A 99 -25.83 -8.52 15.78
C GLU A 99 -27.00 -8.10 16.70
N LEU A 100 -26.70 -7.75 17.95
CA LEU A 100 -27.72 -7.43 18.96
C LEU A 100 -28.15 -5.95 18.93
N ASP A 101 -27.20 -5.03 18.76
CA ASP A 101 -27.40 -3.58 18.75
C ASP A 101 -26.28 -2.90 17.91
N PRO A 102 -26.53 -2.65 16.61
CA PRO A 102 -25.58 -2.01 15.71
C PRO A 102 -25.16 -0.59 16.15
N ALA A 103 -26.08 0.19 16.71
CA ALA A 103 -25.82 1.56 17.15
C ALA A 103 -24.87 1.58 18.35
N ALA A 104 -25.08 0.68 19.32
CA ALA A 104 -24.17 0.54 20.45
C ALA A 104 -22.80 -0.02 20.03
N ALA A 105 -22.77 -0.97 19.07
CA ALA A 105 -21.52 -1.51 18.51
C ALA A 105 -20.66 -0.42 17.87
N ASN A 106 -21.24 0.47 17.05
CA ASN A 106 -20.56 1.62 16.47
C ASN A 106 -19.87 2.47 17.54
N ASN A 107 -20.63 2.90 18.54
CA ASN A 107 -20.13 3.73 19.64
C ASN A 107 -19.01 3.03 20.42
N ARG A 108 -19.12 1.71 20.64
CA ARG A 108 -18.12 0.92 21.37
C ARG A 108 -16.87 0.65 20.55
N MET A 109 -16.98 0.49 19.24
CA MET A 109 -15.81 0.35 18.37
C MET A 109 -15.03 1.68 18.28
N LEU A 110 -15.73 2.81 18.15
CA LEU A 110 -15.12 4.14 18.25
C LEU A 110 -14.43 4.34 19.60
N ALA A 111 -15.06 3.92 20.71
CA ALA A 111 -14.48 3.95 22.06
C ALA A 111 -13.24 3.05 22.17
N PHE A 112 -13.28 1.84 21.62
CA PHE A 112 -12.18 0.90 21.60
C PHE A 112 -10.95 1.47 20.87
N LEU A 113 -11.12 2.11 19.71
CA LEU A 113 -10.04 2.80 19.01
C LEU A 113 -9.45 3.96 19.84
N GLY A 114 -10.30 4.67 20.58
CA GLY A 114 -9.88 5.69 21.54
C GLY A 114 -8.96 5.19 22.66
N LEU A 115 -8.91 3.87 22.92
CA LEU A 115 -7.97 3.29 23.89
C LEU A 115 -6.53 3.24 23.37
N ALA A 116 -6.30 3.45 22.07
CA ALA A 116 -4.99 3.25 21.45
C ALA A 116 -3.85 4.04 22.10
N PRO A 117 -3.96 5.35 22.40
CA PRO A 117 -2.88 6.08 23.05
C PRO A 117 -2.51 5.45 24.41
N ARG A 118 -3.53 5.04 25.16
CA ARG A 118 -3.34 4.43 26.47
C ARG A 118 -2.68 3.06 26.38
N VAL A 119 -3.16 2.20 25.46
CA VAL A 119 -2.62 0.85 25.29
C VAL A 119 -1.20 0.89 24.72
N ARG A 120 -0.95 1.72 23.71
CA ARG A 120 0.39 1.94 23.11
C ARG A 120 1.40 2.40 24.16
N SER A 121 1.00 3.23 25.13
CA SER A 121 1.88 3.66 26.20
C SER A 121 2.33 2.52 27.13
N ARG A 122 1.61 1.39 27.17
CA ARG A 122 1.83 0.28 28.12
C ARG A 122 2.53 -0.92 27.52
N LEU A 123 2.43 -1.11 26.21
CA LEU A 123 2.98 -2.26 25.49
C LEU A 123 3.95 -1.80 24.40
N LYS A 124 5.22 -2.22 24.48
CA LYS A 124 6.18 -1.97 23.40
C LYS A 124 5.85 -2.87 22.21
N ASP A 125 5.56 -2.29 21.05
CA ASP A 125 5.15 -3.00 19.86
C ASP A 125 6.25 -3.07 18.79
N ARG A 126 7.18 -4.02 18.94
CA ARG A 126 8.31 -4.15 18.01
C ARG A 126 7.90 -4.71 16.64
N ASP A 127 6.93 -5.60 16.63
CA ASP A 127 6.55 -6.37 15.44
C ASP A 127 5.27 -5.83 14.78
N GLY A 128 4.78 -4.66 15.22
CA GLY A 128 3.59 -4.01 14.65
C GLY A 128 2.25 -4.71 14.94
N VAL A 129 2.21 -5.74 15.79
CA VAL A 129 1.00 -6.53 16.05
C VAL A 129 -0.10 -5.71 16.72
N LEU A 130 0.27 -4.80 17.64
CA LEU A 130 -0.71 -3.92 18.28
C LEU A 130 -1.24 -2.89 17.28
N ALA A 131 -0.37 -2.30 16.45
CA ALA A 131 -0.79 -1.38 15.40
C ALA A 131 -1.77 -2.04 14.43
N ALA A 132 -1.45 -3.26 13.95
CA ALA A 132 -2.32 -4.03 13.07
C ALA A 132 -3.68 -4.37 13.71
N LEU A 133 -3.72 -4.60 15.03
CA LEU A 133 -4.99 -4.85 15.75
C LEU A 133 -5.91 -3.62 15.70
N PHE A 134 -5.38 -2.42 15.96
CA PHE A 134 -6.18 -1.18 15.86
C PHE A 134 -6.56 -0.86 14.41
N ALA A 135 -5.69 -1.14 13.44
CA ALA A 135 -6.05 -1.01 12.03
C ALA A 135 -7.20 -1.96 11.64
N ARG A 136 -7.22 -3.20 12.16
CA ARG A 136 -8.37 -4.11 11.99
C ARG A 136 -9.63 -3.58 12.66
N ALA A 137 -9.53 -3.07 13.89
CA ALA A 137 -10.67 -2.45 14.58
C ALA A 137 -11.23 -1.23 13.81
N ALA A 138 -10.37 -0.47 13.12
CA ALA A 138 -10.81 0.58 12.21
C ALA A 138 -11.57 -0.01 11.01
N GLY A 139 -11.05 -1.07 10.38
CA GLY A 139 -11.77 -1.77 9.31
C GLY A 139 -13.11 -2.38 9.75
N ASP A 140 -13.24 -2.79 11.02
CA ASP A 140 -14.51 -3.27 11.57
C ASP A 140 -15.57 -2.16 11.68
N LEU A 141 -15.19 -0.87 11.68
CA LEU A 141 -16.18 0.22 11.64
C LEU A 141 -16.91 0.28 10.30
N ALA A 142 -16.25 -0.03 9.18
CA ALA A 142 -16.87 0.07 7.86
C ALA A 142 -18.21 -0.69 7.75
N PRO A 143 -18.30 -2.00 8.08
CA PRO A 143 -19.58 -2.70 8.05
C PRO A 143 -20.60 -2.17 9.08
N LEU A 144 -20.16 -1.61 10.22
CA LEU A 144 -21.06 -1.04 11.22
C LEU A 144 -21.66 0.29 10.77
N LEU A 145 -20.84 1.16 10.16
CA LEU A 145 -21.27 2.44 9.59
C LEU A 145 -22.17 2.24 8.37
N ARG A 146 -21.94 1.20 7.56
CA ARG A 146 -22.84 0.83 6.46
C ARG A 146 -24.23 0.41 6.93
N ARG A 147 -24.33 -0.18 8.13
CA ARG A 147 -25.61 -0.58 8.74
C ARG A 147 -26.31 0.58 9.41
N GLU A 148 -25.56 1.36 10.19
CA GLU A 148 -26.09 2.41 11.06
C GLU A 148 -25.15 3.63 11.04
N ALA A 149 -25.36 4.54 10.08
CA ALA A 149 -24.65 5.81 9.99
C ALA A 149 -25.62 6.95 10.35
N GLY A 150 -25.43 7.56 11.51
CA GLY A 150 -26.26 8.66 12.00
C GLY A 150 -25.46 9.83 12.56
N GLU A 151 -26.13 10.98 12.70
CA GLU A 151 -25.52 12.23 13.19
C GLU A 151 -24.80 12.09 14.56
N PRO A 152 -25.31 11.33 15.55
CA PRO A 152 -24.58 11.15 16.82
C PRO A 152 -23.25 10.41 16.65
N VAL A 153 -23.20 9.43 15.73
CA VAL A 153 -21.97 8.68 15.43
C VAL A 153 -21.00 9.58 14.68
N ALA A 154 -21.50 10.41 13.75
CA ALA A 154 -20.68 11.41 13.05
C ALA A 154 -20.02 12.39 14.04
N ALA A 155 -20.79 12.91 14.99
CA ALA A 155 -20.32 13.79 16.07
C ALA A 155 -19.24 13.14 16.92
N SER A 156 -19.46 11.89 17.36
CA SER A 156 -18.46 11.16 18.15
C SER A 156 -17.18 10.90 17.35
N LEU A 157 -17.30 10.56 16.06
CA LEU A 157 -16.13 10.35 15.21
C LEU A 157 -15.35 11.67 15.02
N ALA A 158 -16.02 12.78 14.71
CA ALA A 158 -15.38 14.08 14.55
C ALA A 158 -14.61 14.51 15.82
N GLU A 159 -15.21 14.36 17.00
CA GLU A 159 -14.55 14.63 18.28
C GLU A 159 -13.27 13.79 18.46
N ARG A 160 -13.34 12.49 18.12
CA ARG A 160 -12.20 11.57 18.24
C ARG A 160 -11.09 11.90 17.25
N ILE A 161 -11.45 12.30 16.02
CA ILE A 161 -10.50 12.80 15.03
C ILE A 161 -9.80 14.05 15.57
N ALA A 162 -10.53 15.00 16.14
CA ALA A 162 -9.92 16.20 16.73
C ALA A 162 -9.00 15.89 17.92
N ALA A 163 -9.32 14.85 18.70
CA ALA A 163 -8.50 14.38 19.82
C ALA A 163 -7.15 13.79 19.38
N ASP A 164 -7.13 12.95 18.34
CA ASP A 164 -5.91 12.31 17.80
C ASP A 164 -5.94 12.23 16.26
N PRO A 165 -5.73 13.35 15.54
CA PRO A 165 -5.89 13.37 14.10
C PRO A 165 -4.87 12.50 13.36
N ALA A 166 -3.68 12.31 13.93
CA ALA A 166 -2.64 11.51 13.31
C ALA A 166 -3.01 10.03 13.25
N ALA A 167 -3.57 9.48 14.34
CA ALA A 167 -4.05 8.10 14.35
C ALA A 167 -5.27 7.93 13.44
N TRP A 168 -6.23 8.86 13.51
CA TRP A 168 -7.42 8.77 12.66
C TRP A 168 -7.13 8.96 11.18
N ALA A 169 -6.18 9.80 10.79
CA ALA A 169 -5.76 9.92 9.39
C ALA A 169 -5.29 8.57 8.79
N GLU A 170 -4.70 7.69 9.61
CA GLU A 170 -4.30 6.33 9.20
C GLU A 170 -5.50 5.38 9.11
N TRP A 171 -6.48 5.52 10.01
CA TRP A 171 -7.61 4.61 10.15
C TRP A 171 -8.81 4.93 9.27
N LEU A 172 -9.03 6.21 8.95
CA LEU A 172 -10.21 6.69 8.21
C LEU A 172 -10.43 5.98 6.88
N PRO A 173 -9.42 5.71 6.04
CA PRO A 173 -9.64 5.00 4.78
C PRO A 173 -10.28 3.62 4.97
N ALA A 174 -9.86 2.87 5.98
CA ALA A 174 -10.44 1.56 6.29
C ALA A 174 -11.78 1.68 7.02
N ALA A 175 -11.91 2.67 7.92
CA ALA A 175 -13.13 2.87 8.70
C ALA A 175 -14.32 3.37 7.86
N LEU A 176 -14.06 4.16 6.82
CA LEU A 176 -15.10 4.74 5.96
C LEU A 176 -15.31 3.94 4.68
N ASP A 177 -14.70 2.76 4.53
CA ASP A 177 -14.84 1.94 3.33
C ASP A 177 -16.32 1.58 3.07
N GLY A 178 -16.87 2.12 1.99
CA GLY A 178 -18.28 1.98 1.61
C GLY A 178 -19.27 2.66 2.57
N ALA A 179 -18.83 3.52 3.50
CA ALA A 179 -19.74 4.34 4.29
C ALA A 179 -20.52 5.31 3.37
N PRO A 180 -21.76 5.70 3.71
CA PRO A 180 -22.52 6.66 2.91
C PRO A 180 -21.78 8.00 2.76
N PRO A 181 -21.65 8.59 1.56
CA PRO A 181 -20.97 9.87 1.37
C PRO A 181 -21.51 10.99 2.26
N ALA A 182 -22.83 11.04 2.47
CA ALA A 182 -23.48 12.01 3.37
C ALA A 182 -23.00 11.90 4.83
N PHE A 183 -22.64 10.70 5.30
CA PHE A 183 -22.07 10.50 6.63
C PHE A 183 -20.65 11.08 6.70
N ALA A 184 -19.81 10.78 5.71
CA ALA A 184 -18.46 11.35 5.63
C ALA A 184 -18.49 12.87 5.53
N GLU A 185 -19.45 13.44 4.78
CA GLU A 185 -19.68 14.89 4.68
C GLU A 185 -20.09 15.50 6.04
N ALA A 186 -20.97 14.84 6.80
CA ALA A 186 -21.35 15.29 8.14
C ALA A 186 -20.15 15.31 9.09
N VAL A 187 -19.34 14.24 9.09
CA VAL A 187 -18.10 14.17 9.89
C VAL A 187 -17.10 15.24 9.46
N LEU A 188 -16.92 15.44 8.16
CA LEU A 188 -16.05 16.48 7.58
C LEU A 188 -16.45 17.87 8.05
N ARG A 189 -17.74 18.22 7.92
CA ARG A 189 -18.29 19.51 8.34
C ARG A 189 -18.02 19.78 9.82
N GLN A 190 -18.26 18.78 10.67
CA GLN A 190 -18.01 18.89 12.10
C GLN A 190 -16.51 18.97 12.44
N ALA A 191 -15.67 18.17 11.78
CA ALA A 191 -14.21 18.19 11.99
C ALA A 191 -13.59 19.54 11.60
N VAL A 192 -14.05 20.13 10.48
CA VAL A 192 -13.65 21.48 10.05
C VAL A 192 -14.15 22.53 11.03
N ALA A 193 -15.42 22.44 11.47
CA ALA A 193 -15.99 23.39 12.44
C ALA A 193 -15.27 23.36 13.80
N GLN A 194 -14.78 22.21 14.24
CA GLN A 194 -14.00 22.08 15.48
C GLN A 194 -12.62 22.76 15.39
N GLY A 195 -12.07 22.96 14.18
CA GLY A 195 -10.90 23.82 13.97
C GLY A 195 -9.60 23.36 14.66
N SER A 196 -9.30 22.05 14.71
CA SER A 196 -8.09 21.55 15.36
C SER A 196 -6.83 21.75 14.51
N SER A 197 -5.83 22.44 15.05
CA SER A 197 -4.51 22.63 14.41
C SER A 197 -3.50 21.51 14.72
N ARG A 198 -3.96 20.39 15.29
CA ARG A 198 -3.06 19.28 15.67
C ARG A 198 -2.46 18.60 14.43
N PRO A 199 -1.21 18.09 14.50
CA PRO A 199 -0.60 17.36 13.41
C PRO A 199 -1.47 16.20 12.93
N GLY A 200 -1.60 16.06 11.61
CA GLY A 200 -2.43 15.02 10.99
C GLY A 200 -3.85 15.47 10.61
N MET A 201 -4.33 16.62 11.11
CA MET A 201 -5.70 17.07 10.80
C MET A 201 -5.94 17.25 9.30
N LEU A 202 -5.02 17.88 8.56
CA LEU A 202 -5.16 18.01 7.11
C LEU A 202 -5.25 16.65 6.40
N ARG A 203 -4.54 15.63 6.89
CA ARG A 203 -4.63 14.27 6.33
C ARG A 203 -5.98 13.61 6.66
N ALA A 204 -6.50 13.83 7.85
CA ALA A 204 -7.84 13.36 8.23
C ALA A 204 -8.93 14.04 7.40
N ILE A 205 -8.84 15.37 7.20
CA ILE A 205 -9.74 16.14 6.34
C ILE A 205 -9.70 15.60 4.90
N ARG A 206 -8.50 15.34 4.36
CA ARG A 206 -8.35 14.73 3.03
C ARG A 206 -9.02 13.36 2.92
N ALA A 207 -8.85 12.49 3.93
CA ALA A 207 -9.50 11.18 3.95
C ALA A 207 -11.03 11.29 4.04
N LEU A 208 -11.55 12.24 4.83
CA LEU A 208 -12.98 12.51 4.93
C LEU A 208 -13.55 13.08 3.63
N ALA A 209 -12.83 14.01 3.00
CA ALA A 209 -13.18 14.61 1.72
C ALA A 209 -13.20 13.55 0.61
N ASP A 210 -12.20 12.67 0.56
CA ASP A 210 -12.16 11.52 -0.37
C ASP A 210 -13.38 10.60 -0.16
N ALA A 211 -13.73 10.27 1.09
CA ALA A 211 -14.90 9.44 1.41
C ALA A 211 -16.25 10.14 1.14
N ALA A 212 -16.32 11.46 1.28
CA ALA A 212 -17.49 12.27 0.97
C ALA A 212 -17.65 12.54 -0.54
N GLY A 213 -16.58 12.33 -1.32
CA GLY A 213 -16.50 12.79 -2.71
C GLY A 213 -16.37 14.32 -2.83
N ASP A 214 -16.04 15.02 -1.74
CA ASP A 214 -15.94 16.48 -1.67
C ASP A 214 -14.53 16.94 -2.07
N LEU A 215 -14.33 17.12 -3.38
CA LEU A 215 -13.03 17.55 -3.89
C LEU A 215 -12.68 18.99 -3.50
N ASP A 216 -13.68 19.86 -3.31
CA ASP A 216 -13.43 21.26 -2.96
C ASP A 216 -12.85 21.36 -1.54
N ALA A 217 -13.39 20.58 -0.60
CA ALA A 217 -12.80 20.43 0.73
C ALA A 217 -11.40 19.81 0.68
N TYR A 218 -11.17 18.83 -0.20
CA TYR A 218 -9.83 18.25 -0.39
C TYR A 218 -8.83 19.32 -0.89
N CYS A 219 -9.18 20.06 -1.94
CA CYS A 219 -8.37 21.14 -2.51
C CYS A 219 -8.12 22.25 -1.49
N GLY A 220 -9.10 22.58 -0.65
CA GLY A 220 -8.98 23.56 0.42
C GLY A 220 -7.92 23.24 1.47
N THR A 221 -7.41 22.00 1.50
CA THR A 221 -6.27 21.61 2.37
C THR A 221 -4.90 21.95 1.81
N TYR A 222 -4.82 22.54 0.61
CA TYR A 222 -3.59 22.98 -0.03
C TYR A 222 -3.62 24.49 -0.27
N SER A 223 -2.45 25.11 -0.16
CA SER A 223 -2.25 26.49 -0.62
C SER A 223 -2.22 26.58 -2.15
N ALA A 224 -2.48 27.77 -2.68
CA ALA A 224 -2.42 28.03 -4.12
C ALA A 224 -1.03 27.75 -4.74
N ALA A 225 0.05 27.80 -3.94
CA ALA A 225 1.39 27.44 -4.37
C ALA A 225 1.57 25.91 -4.44
N GLU A 226 1.08 25.18 -3.44
CA GLU A 226 1.16 23.71 -3.40
C GLU A 226 0.32 23.06 -4.51
N LEU A 227 -0.82 23.65 -4.88
CA LEU A 227 -1.64 23.17 -6.00
C LEU A 227 -0.89 23.20 -7.36
N LYS A 228 0.17 24.01 -7.48
CA LYS A 228 1.02 24.08 -8.69
C LYS A 228 2.17 23.07 -8.67
N VAL A 229 2.36 22.33 -7.57
CA VAL A 229 3.38 21.29 -7.47
C VAL A 229 2.92 20.06 -8.23
N GLN A 230 3.75 19.56 -9.14
CA GLN A 230 3.39 18.48 -10.08
C GLN A 230 2.83 17.21 -9.40
N PRO A 231 3.47 16.62 -8.37
CA PRO A 231 2.90 15.50 -7.62
C PRO A 231 1.52 15.77 -7.00
N VAL A 232 1.28 17.00 -6.53
CA VAL A 232 -0.01 17.39 -5.94
C VAL A 232 -1.07 17.47 -7.02
N ALA A 233 -0.78 18.16 -8.13
CA ALA A 233 -1.67 18.25 -9.28
C ALA A 233 -1.98 16.87 -9.87
N ALA A 234 -0.99 15.97 -9.95
CA ALA A 234 -1.18 14.59 -10.38
C ALA A 234 -2.17 13.83 -9.48
N GLY A 235 -1.97 13.91 -8.15
CA GLY A 235 -2.86 13.26 -7.19
C GLY A 235 -4.30 13.81 -7.21
N LEU A 236 -4.47 15.10 -7.50
CA LEU A 236 -5.79 15.73 -7.69
C LEU A 236 -6.44 15.33 -9.01
N ALA A 237 -5.67 15.29 -10.10
CA ALA A 237 -6.16 14.87 -11.41
C ALA A 237 -6.67 13.43 -11.39
N ARG A 238 -5.95 12.49 -10.76
CA ARG A 238 -6.40 11.10 -10.63
C ARG A 238 -7.71 10.98 -9.83
N ARG A 239 -7.91 11.82 -8.79
CA ARG A 239 -9.17 11.88 -8.04
C ARG A 239 -10.32 12.39 -8.90
N LEU A 240 -10.09 13.45 -9.67
CA LEU A 240 -11.06 13.98 -10.63
C LEU A 240 -11.44 12.93 -11.70
N LEU A 241 -10.46 12.18 -12.19
CA LEU A 241 -10.68 11.09 -13.14
C LEU A 241 -11.52 9.95 -12.57
N ALA A 242 -11.31 9.58 -11.30
CA ALA A 242 -12.14 8.57 -10.63
C ALA A 242 -13.63 8.99 -10.54
N GLN A 243 -13.92 10.30 -10.59
CA GLN A 243 -15.28 10.85 -10.64
C GLN A 243 -15.77 11.14 -12.07
N GLY A 244 -15.02 10.77 -13.11
CA GLY A 244 -15.36 11.01 -14.51
C GLY A 244 -15.17 12.46 -14.98
N ARG A 245 -14.46 13.30 -14.21
CA ARG A 245 -14.26 14.73 -14.51
C ARG A 245 -12.94 14.99 -15.26
N ALA A 246 -12.81 14.43 -16.46
CA ALA A 246 -11.57 14.50 -17.25
C ALA A 246 -11.14 15.94 -17.59
N ASP A 247 -12.07 16.83 -17.96
CA ASP A 247 -11.75 18.22 -18.32
C ASP A 247 -11.15 18.99 -17.13
N ALA A 248 -11.76 18.84 -15.95
CA ALA A 248 -11.25 19.46 -14.73
C ALA A 248 -9.88 18.88 -14.33
N ALA A 249 -9.67 17.58 -14.52
CA ALA A 249 -8.36 16.95 -14.28
C ALA A 249 -7.28 17.55 -15.20
N ALA A 250 -7.62 17.79 -16.47
CA ALA A 250 -6.73 18.43 -17.43
C ALA A 250 -6.35 19.86 -17.01
N GLU A 251 -7.33 20.66 -16.54
CA GLU A 251 -7.08 22.02 -16.05
C GLU A 251 -6.13 22.04 -14.85
N VAL A 252 -6.31 21.14 -13.89
CA VAL A 252 -5.43 21.01 -12.73
C VAL A 252 -3.99 20.69 -13.16
N LEU A 253 -3.81 19.76 -14.11
CA LEU A 253 -2.48 19.42 -14.61
C LEU A 253 -1.83 20.56 -15.39
N ARG A 254 -2.59 21.28 -16.23
CA ARG A 254 -2.10 22.46 -16.99
C ARG A 254 -1.67 23.60 -16.06
N ALA A 255 -2.34 23.76 -14.93
CA ALA A 255 -1.98 24.77 -13.92
C ALA A 255 -0.66 24.46 -13.19
N ALA A 256 -0.14 23.23 -13.28
CA ALA A 256 1.16 22.80 -12.78
C ALA A 256 2.14 22.60 -13.96
N PRO A 257 2.75 23.69 -14.49
CA PRO A 257 3.50 23.64 -15.74
C PRO A 257 4.73 22.73 -15.64
N THR A 258 5.03 22.03 -16.74
CA THR A 258 6.32 21.37 -16.91
C THR A 258 7.45 22.41 -16.99
N PRO A 259 8.66 22.09 -16.49
CA PRO A 259 9.79 22.98 -16.64
C PRO A 259 10.09 23.24 -18.14
N LYS A 260 10.03 24.51 -18.57
CA LYS A 260 10.07 24.90 -20.00
C LYS A 260 11.48 25.02 -20.59
N THR A 261 12.53 24.89 -19.78
CA THR A 261 13.91 25.16 -20.20
C THR A 261 14.68 23.88 -20.52
N ARG A 262 15.44 23.90 -21.61
CA ARG A 262 16.42 22.85 -21.95
C ARG A 262 17.47 22.80 -20.83
N GLY A 263 17.50 21.71 -20.06
CA GLY A 263 18.32 21.56 -18.84
C GLY A 263 17.54 21.73 -17.53
N ALA A 264 16.24 22.04 -17.58
CA ALA A 264 15.37 21.91 -16.42
C ALA A 264 14.98 20.43 -16.23
N SER A 265 14.73 20.05 -14.97
CA SER A 265 14.35 18.69 -14.59
C SER A 265 13.25 18.16 -15.51
N ASP A 266 13.46 16.93 -15.95
CA ASP A 266 12.45 16.06 -16.49
C ASP A 266 11.09 16.20 -15.75
N PRO A 267 9.95 16.20 -16.47
CA PRO A 267 8.63 16.20 -15.86
C PRO A 267 8.52 15.10 -14.80
N ASP A 268 7.84 15.42 -13.70
CA ASP A 268 7.58 14.48 -12.63
C ASP A 268 6.85 13.24 -13.18
N PRO A 269 7.31 12.01 -12.88
CA PRO A 269 6.73 10.78 -13.41
C PRO A 269 5.24 10.59 -13.07
N GLU A 270 4.80 11.07 -11.90
CA GLU A 270 3.40 10.98 -11.47
C GLU A 270 2.53 11.94 -12.28
N TRP A 271 3.02 13.14 -12.55
CA TRP A 271 2.32 14.12 -13.39
C TRP A 271 2.16 13.61 -14.82
N GLU A 272 3.21 13.03 -15.42
CA GLU A 272 3.11 12.46 -16.76
C GLU A 272 2.12 11.30 -16.84
N SER A 273 2.15 10.42 -15.83
CA SER A 273 1.23 9.28 -15.76
C SER A 273 -0.21 9.77 -15.65
N ALA A 274 -0.48 10.77 -14.79
CA ALA A 274 -1.78 11.39 -14.67
C ALA A 274 -2.22 12.10 -15.97
N TRP A 275 -1.30 12.76 -16.68
CA TRP A 275 -1.61 13.40 -17.96
C TRP A 275 -2.02 12.40 -19.04
N ILE A 276 -1.32 11.27 -19.13
CA ILE A 276 -1.68 10.17 -20.04
C ILE A 276 -3.06 9.60 -19.68
N GLU A 277 -3.34 9.39 -18.38
CA GLU A 277 -4.64 8.93 -17.89
C GLU A 277 -5.78 9.91 -18.23
N VAL A 278 -5.51 11.22 -18.15
CA VAL A 278 -6.47 12.26 -18.56
C VAL A 278 -6.79 12.19 -20.05
N LEU A 279 -5.78 12.03 -20.91
CA LEU A 279 -5.96 11.93 -22.36
C LEU A 279 -6.74 10.66 -22.74
N GLU A 280 -6.49 9.54 -22.06
CA GLU A 280 -7.27 8.32 -22.28
C GLU A 280 -8.73 8.51 -21.86
N ALA A 281 -8.99 9.11 -20.71
CA ALA A 281 -10.33 9.34 -20.20
C ALA A 281 -11.13 10.35 -21.04
N SER A 282 -10.46 11.32 -21.68
CA SER A 282 -11.10 12.27 -22.61
C SER A 282 -11.34 11.69 -24.00
N GLY A 283 -10.86 10.48 -24.28
CA GLY A 283 -10.96 9.83 -25.59
C GLY A 283 -9.86 10.23 -26.59
N ASP A 284 -8.91 11.08 -26.21
CA ASP A 284 -7.74 11.45 -27.01
C ASP A 284 -6.66 10.35 -26.96
N THR A 285 -6.99 9.20 -27.54
CA THR A 285 -6.10 8.04 -27.60
C THR A 285 -4.81 8.33 -28.37
N ALA A 286 -4.89 9.15 -29.42
CA ALA A 286 -3.73 9.56 -30.20
C ALA A 286 -2.78 10.45 -29.38
N GLY A 287 -3.31 11.43 -28.66
CA GLY A 287 -2.55 12.24 -27.72
C GLY A 287 -1.93 11.41 -26.61
N ALA A 288 -2.67 10.45 -26.05
CA ALA A 288 -2.17 9.55 -25.01
C ALA A 288 -0.98 8.70 -25.50
N GLN A 289 -1.05 8.19 -26.74
CA GLN A 289 0.07 7.47 -27.37
C GLN A 289 1.27 8.37 -27.63
N ALA A 290 1.04 9.58 -28.15
CA ALA A 290 2.12 10.54 -28.36
C ALA A 290 2.83 10.92 -27.05
N ALA A 291 2.07 11.12 -25.97
CA ALA A 291 2.61 11.39 -24.64
C ALA A 291 3.42 10.21 -24.08
N ARG A 292 2.95 8.97 -24.25
CA ARG A 292 3.71 7.75 -23.88
C ARG A 292 5.03 7.66 -24.62
N TRP A 293 5.01 7.88 -25.93
CA TRP A 293 6.21 7.86 -26.76
C TRP A 293 7.20 8.94 -26.34
N THR A 294 6.73 10.17 -26.08
CA THR A 294 7.57 11.28 -25.62
C THR A 294 8.22 10.96 -24.26
N ALA A 295 7.47 10.39 -23.32
CA ALA A 295 8.00 9.96 -22.02
C ALA A 295 9.02 8.81 -22.17
N PHE A 296 8.79 7.91 -23.12
CA PHE A 296 9.76 6.86 -23.49
C PHE A 296 11.04 7.47 -24.08
N GLU A 297 10.97 8.36 -25.07
CA GLU A 297 12.16 8.97 -25.70
C GLU A 297 13.06 9.66 -24.67
N ARG A 298 12.47 10.29 -23.66
CA ARG A 298 13.19 10.97 -22.58
C ARG A 298 13.92 10.01 -21.64
N THR A 299 13.31 8.87 -21.33
CA THR A 299 13.79 7.96 -20.26
C THR A 299 14.43 6.68 -20.78
N LEU A 300 14.13 6.28 -22.02
CA LEU A 300 14.40 4.98 -22.62
C LEU A 300 14.05 3.80 -21.71
N SER A 301 12.94 3.91 -20.96
CA SER A 301 12.48 2.86 -20.05
C SER A 301 11.77 1.73 -20.80
N ALA A 302 12.17 0.49 -20.55
CA ALA A 302 11.50 -0.69 -21.10
C ALA A 302 10.02 -0.77 -20.69
N ASP A 303 9.68 -0.40 -19.45
CA ASP A 303 8.30 -0.42 -18.96
C ASP A 303 7.41 0.59 -19.70
N ARG A 304 7.94 1.78 -19.98
CA ARG A 304 7.22 2.78 -20.79
C ARG A 304 7.04 2.32 -22.23
N LEU A 305 8.04 1.66 -22.81
CA LEU A 305 7.92 1.04 -24.14
C LEU A 305 6.85 -0.07 -24.15
N ARG A 306 6.76 -0.90 -23.10
CA ARG A 306 5.70 -1.93 -22.96
C ARG A 306 4.33 -1.29 -22.87
N ALA A 307 4.21 -0.22 -22.09
CA ALA A 307 2.95 0.52 -21.95
C ALA A 307 2.47 1.14 -23.28
N PHE A 308 3.41 1.58 -24.13
CA PHE A 308 3.12 2.07 -25.48
C PHE A 308 2.73 0.94 -26.43
N THR A 309 3.62 -0.04 -26.63
CA THR A 309 3.45 -1.16 -27.58
C THR A 309 2.23 -2.02 -27.30
N SER A 310 1.88 -2.25 -26.02
CA SER A 310 0.68 -3.03 -25.63
C SER A 310 -0.65 -2.46 -26.14
N ARG A 311 -0.67 -1.20 -26.59
CA ARG A 311 -1.87 -0.50 -27.09
C ARG A 311 -1.86 -0.31 -28.60
N LEU A 312 -0.82 -0.77 -29.29
CA LEU A 312 -0.74 -0.83 -30.74
C LEU A 312 -1.39 -2.12 -31.24
N ALA A 313 -1.97 -2.08 -32.43
CA ALA A 313 -2.61 -3.24 -33.04
C ALA A 313 -1.79 -3.73 -34.24
N GLY A 314 -1.84 -5.04 -34.51
CA GLY A 314 -1.24 -5.61 -35.71
C GLY A 314 0.28 -5.47 -35.73
N PHE A 315 0.83 -4.88 -36.81
CA PHE A 315 2.27 -4.78 -37.08
C PHE A 315 2.90 -3.47 -36.58
N ASP A 316 2.10 -2.52 -36.09
CA ASP A 316 2.57 -1.22 -35.62
C ASP A 316 3.51 -1.36 -34.39
N ASP A 317 3.36 -2.44 -33.62
CA ASP A 317 4.20 -2.74 -32.47
C ASP A 317 5.64 -3.11 -32.84
N VAL A 318 5.84 -3.80 -33.97
CA VAL A 318 7.16 -4.16 -34.50
C VAL A 318 7.88 -2.92 -35.01
N GLU A 319 7.20 -2.07 -35.79
CA GLU A 319 7.78 -0.81 -36.28
C GLU A 319 8.16 0.12 -35.12
N ALA A 320 7.31 0.20 -34.09
CA ALA A 320 7.60 0.95 -32.88
C ALA A 320 8.82 0.41 -32.12
N GLN A 321 8.96 -0.92 -32.02
CA GLN A 321 10.12 -1.55 -31.40
C GLN A 321 11.40 -1.28 -32.16
N GLU A 322 11.38 -1.39 -33.49
CA GLU A 322 12.55 -1.08 -34.33
C GLU A 322 13.00 0.37 -34.12
N LYS A 323 12.05 1.32 -34.16
CA LYS A 323 12.34 2.73 -33.87
C LYS A 323 12.91 2.93 -32.46
N ALA A 324 12.37 2.22 -31.47
CA ALA A 324 12.86 2.29 -30.08
C ALA A 324 14.29 1.77 -29.94
N PHE A 325 14.63 0.67 -30.60
CA PHE A 325 15.99 0.12 -30.58
C PHE A 325 16.99 1.01 -31.32
N ASP A 326 16.54 1.67 -32.39
CA ASP A 326 17.34 2.65 -33.12
C ASP A 326 17.69 3.86 -32.27
N LEU A 327 16.70 4.38 -31.52
CA LEU A 327 16.93 5.43 -30.53
C LEU A 327 17.91 4.97 -29.46
N ALA A 328 17.75 3.74 -28.93
CA ALA A 328 18.65 3.17 -27.93
C ALA A 328 20.11 3.09 -28.42
N ARG A 329 20.31 2.64 -29.66
CA ARG A 329 21.64 2.55 -30.28
C ARG A 329 22.32 3.89 -30.48
N GLN A 330 21.53 4.92 -30.80
CA GLN A 330 22.01 6.26 -31.11
C GLN A 330 22.12 7.15 -29.87
N ASP A 331 21.67 6.66 -28.72
CA ASP A 331 21.65 7.43 -27.49
C ASP A 331 23.06 7.88 -27.06
N PRO A 332 23.27 9.16 -26.69
CA PRO A 332 24.57 9.63 -26.23
C PRO A 332 25.06 8.94 -24.95
N ASP A 333 24.15 8.48 -24.09
CA ASP A 333 24.47 7.67 -22.92
C ASP A 333 24.41 6.18 -23.29
N PHE A 334 25.60 5.61 -23.50
CA PHE A 334 25.76 4.19 -23.84
C PHE A 334 25.03 3.27 -22.86
N LEU A 335 25.12 3.54 -21.56
CA LEU A 335 24.56 2.64 -20.55
C LEU A 335 23.04 2.72 -20.52
N ARG A 336 22.47 3.91 -20.74
CA ARG A 336 21.02 4.10 -20.85
C ARG A 336 20.45 3.34 -22.04
N GLY A 337 21.04 3.52 -23.22
CA GLY A 337 20.62 2.79 -24.43
C GLY A 337 20.77 1.28 -24.29
N LEU A 338 21.92 0.81 -23.78
CA LEU A 338 22.14 -0.62 -23.59
C LEU A 338 21.18 -1.24 -22.56
N ARG A 339 20.85 -0.51 -21.49
CA ARG A 339 19.89 -0.97 -20.47
C ARG A 339 18.54 -1.30 -21.09
N LEU A 340 17.99 -0.42 -21.93
CA LEU A 340 16.75 -0.67 -22.65
C LEU A 340 16.81 -1.98 -23.44
N LEU A 341 17.87 -2.16 -24.24
CA LEU A 341 18.02 -3.35 -25.10
C LEU A 341 18.14 -4.63 -24.26
N MET A 342 18.83 -4.58 -23.12
CA MET A 342 19.00 -5.74 -22.23
C MET A 342 17.77 -6.05 -21.38
N GLU A 343 16.97 -5.05 -21.02
CA GLU A 343 15.69 -5.19 -20.30
C GLU A 343 14.52 -5.56 -21.22
N TRP A 344 14.58 -5.20 -22.52
CA TRP A 344 13.65 -5.62 -23.58
C TRP A 344 14.02 -6.97 -24.25
N PRO A 345 14.94 -7.74 -23.65
CA PRO A 345 15.77 -8.75 -24.35
C PRO A 345 16.05 -8.61 -25.87
N ALA A 346 16.30 -7.41 -26.38
CA ALA A 346 16.76 -7.16 -27.76
C ALA A 346 18.26 -7.47 -27.92
N LEU A 347 18.63 -8.75 -27.73
CA LEU A 347 20.03 -9.20 -27.68
C LEU A 347 20.82 -8.95 -28.98
N PRO A 348 20.27 -9.16 -30.20
CA PRO A 348 20.98 -8.83 -31.43
C PRO A 348 21.32 -7.33 -31.55
N GLU A 349 20.43 -6.46 -31.10
CA GLU A 349 20.58 -5.00 -31.11
C GLU A 349 21.61 -4.57 -30.06
N ALA A 350 21.54 -5.16 -28.86
CA ALA A 350 22.51 -4.95 -27.79
C ALA A 350 23.92 -5.36 -28.23
N ALA A 351 24.06 -6.51 -28.88
CA ALA A 351 25.34 -6.99 -29.40
C ALA A 351 25.92 -6.03 -30.44
N ARG A 352 25.11 -5.59 -31.40
CA ARG A 352 25.52 -4.57 -32.40
C ARG A 352 25.96 -3.26 -31.75
N MET A 353 25.24 -2.79 -30.73
CA MET A 353 25.60 -1.57 -29.99
C MET A 353 26.93 -1.71 -29.24
N ILE A 354 27.12 -2.83 -28.54
CA ILE A 354 28.37 -3.13 -27.81
C ILE A 354 29.54 -3.21 -28.78
N GLU A 355 29.41 -3.95 -29.88
CA GLU A 355 30.49 -4.10 -30.85
C GLU A 355 30.90 -2.77 -31.50
N ALA A 356 29.93 -1.86 -31.72
CA ALA A 356 30.20 -0.55 -32.30
C ALA A 356 30.74 0.50 -31.31
N ARG A 357 30.26 0.49 -30.05
CA ARG A 357 30.46 1.61 -29.10
C ARG A 357 30.95 1.19 -27.70
N ALA A 358 31.40 -0.05 -27.50
CA ALA A 358 31.86 -0.53 -26.18
C ALA A 358 32.91 0.36 -25.50
N ASP A 359 33.72 1.10 -26.27
CA ASP A 359 34.73 2.01 -25.70
C ASP A 359 34.12 3.16 -24.88
N GLU A 360 32.85 3.51 -25.12
CA GLU A 360 32.11 4.51 -24.35
C GLU A 360 31.55 3.94 -23.03
N ALA A 361 31.60 2.62 -22.82
CA ALA A 361 30.92 2.00 -21.69
C ALA A 361 31.59 2.32 -20.35
N GLY A 362 30.83 3.02 -19.48
CA GLY A 362 31.08 3.16 -18.05
C GLY A 362 30.20 2.22 -17.23
N ILE A 363 30.30 0.91 -17.48
CA ILE A 363 29.45 -0.11 -16.84
C ILE A 363 30.01 -0.58 -15.49
N ASP A 364 29.12 -0.88 -14.55
CA ASP A 364 29.48 -1.53 -13.29
C ASP A 364 29.84 -3.01 -13.50
N ALA A 365 30.69 -3.56 -12.63
CA ALA A 365 31.15 -4.93 -12.74
C ALA A 365 30.01 -5.95 -12.64
N GLU A 366 29.10 -5.80 -11.68
CA GLU A 366 28.00 -6.75 -11.48
C GLU A 366 27.06 -6.78 -12.69
N LEU A 367 26.80 -5.59 -13.25
CA LEU A 367 25.95 -5.45 -14.43
C LEU A 367 26.62 -6.02 -15.68
N ALA A 368 27.94 -5.86 -15.81
CA ALA A 368 28.72 -6.44 -16.91
C ALA A 368 28.73 -7.98 -16.87
N GLU A 369 28.87 -8.59 -15.70
CA GLU A 369 28.78 -10.06 -15.52
C GLU A 369 27.38 -10.55 -15.88
N LEU A 370 26.34 -9.90 -15.35
CA LEU A 370 24.94 -10.26 -15.62
C LEU A 370 24.62 -10.21 -17.12
N TRP A 371 25.00 -9.12 -17.79
CA TRP A 371 24.72 -8.93 -19.21
C TRP A 371 25.65 -9.76 -20.11
N GLY A 372 26.92 -9.91 -19.72
CA GLY A 372 27.88 -10.79 -20.37
C GLY A 372 27.39 -12.24 -20.38
N GLY A 373 26.90 -12.75 -19.25
CA GLY A 373 26.31 -14.09 -19.15
C GLY A 373 25.11 -14.30 -20.08
N ARG A 374 24.23 -13.28 -20.24
CA ARG A 374 23.09 -13.34 -21.18
C ARG A 374 23.54 -13.37 -22.65
N LEU A 375 24.58 -12.61 -22.99
CA LEU A 375 25.08 -12.49 -24.36
C LEU A 375 25.97 -13.67 -24.77
N ARG A 376 26.68 -14.29 -23.82
CA ARG A 376 27.72 -15.31 -24.07
C ARG A 376 27.33 -16.43 -25.02
N SER A 377 26.09 -16.92 -24.95
CA SER A 377 25.65 -18.09 -25.73
C SER A 377 25.41 -17.78 -27.22
N ARG A 378 24.90 -16.58 -27.55
CA ARG A 378 24.46 -16.21 -28.90
C ARG A 378 25.30 -15.10 -29.52
N PHE A 379 25.95 -14.28 -28.70
CA PHE A 379 26.75 -13.11 -29.08
C PHE A 379 28.07 -13.07 -28.28
N PRO A 380 28.94 -14.08 -28.44
CA PRO A 380 30.17 -14.21 -27.64
C PRO A 380 31.13 -13.03 -27.79
N ALA A 381 31.25 -12.47 -29.00
CA ALA A 381 32.11 -11.31 -29.27
C ALA A 381 31.67 -10.06 -28.48
N ALA A 382 30.37 -9.76 -28.46
CA ALA A 382 29.81 -8.67 -27.67
C ALA A 382 29.99 -8.91 -26.17
N ALA A 383 29.71 -10.13 -25.68
CA ALA A 383 29.90 -10.50 -24.28
C ALA A 383 31.36 -10.30 -23.82
N HIS A 384 32.32 -10.78 -24.62
CA HIS A 384 33.74 -10.60 -24.35
C HIS A 384 34.12 -9.11 -24.30
N ARG A 385 33.72 -8.30 -25.29
CA ARG A 385 34.03 -6.86 -25.34
C ARG A 385 33.48 -6.10 -24.13
N LEU A 386 32.25 -6.41 -23.70
CA LEU A 386 31.62 -5.77 -22.55
C LEU A 386 32.39 -6.06 -21.25
N LEU A 387 32.71 -7.34 -21.00
CA LEU A 387 33.46 -7.77 -19.82
C LEU A 387 34.87 -7.19 -19.79
N ARG A 388 35.57 -7.17 -20.92
CA ARG A 388 36.90 -6.53 -21.02
C ARG A 388 36.87 -5.05 -20.72
N ARG A 389 35.83 -4.34 -21.18
CA ARG A 389 35.70 -2.92 -20.89
C ARG A 389 35.45 -2.66 -19.41
N ALA A 390 34.59 -3.46 -18.78
CA ALA A 390 34.35 -3.41 -17.34
C ALA A 390 35.62 -3.71 -16.53
N ALA A 391 36.40 -4.73 -16.93
CA ALA A 391 37.68 -5.06 -16.34
C ALA A 391 38.67 -3.89 -16.44
N ALA A 392 38.79 -3.27 -17.62
CA ALA A 392 39.65 -2.10 -17.83
C ALA A 392 39.21 -0.90 -16.97
N ALA A 393 37.91 -0.72 -16.73
CA ALA A 393 37.40 0.31 -15.83
C ALA A 393 37.75 0.00 -14.36
N ALA A 394 37.62 -1.26 -13.92
CA ALA A 394 38.03 -1.71 -12.59
C ALA A 394 39.54 -1.52 -12.36
N PHE A 395 40.37 -1.86 -13.36
CA PHE A 395 41.81 -1.63 -13.34
C PHE A 395 42.15 -0.15 -13.13
N ARG A 396 41.49 0.76 -13.87
CA ARG A 396 41.67 2.21 -13.69
C ARG A 396 41.31 2.70 -12.29
N ARG A 397 40.36 2.05 -11.63
CA ARG A 397 39.97 2.32 -10.23
C ARG A 397 40.85 1.62 -9.18
N ARG A 398 41.87 0.86 -9.62
CA ARG A 398 42.75 0.02 -8.77
C ARG A 398 42.02 -1.10 -8.02
N ASP A 399 40.88 -1.55 -8.55
CA ASP A 399 40.17 -2.74 -8.06
C ASP A 399 40.63 -3.97 -8.85
N PHE A 400 41.78 -4.52 -8.44
CA PHE A 400 42.43 -5.62 -9.15
C PHE A 400 41.66 -6.94 -9.03
N ALA A 401 41.02 -7.21 -7.89
CA ALA A 401 40.24 -8.43 -7.70
C ALA A 401 39.06 -8.50 -8.68
N THR A 402 38.32 -7.40 -8.86
CA THR A 402 37.24 -7.31 -9.84
C THR A 402 37.77 -7.36 -11.27
N CYS A 403 38.90 -6.70 -11.56
CA CYS A 403 39.54 -6.74 -12.87
C CYS A 403 39.92 -8.18 -13.28
N ASP A 404 40.58 -8.93 -12.40
CA ASP A 404 41.04 -10.29 -12.66
C ASP A 404 39.85 -11.23 -12.86
N ARG A 405 38.81 -11.09 -12.04
CA ARG A 405 37.57 -11.88 -12.16
C ARG A 405 36.87 -11.67 -13.50
N LEU A 406 36.63 -10.41 -13.88
CA LEU A 406 36.00 -10.05 -15.15
C LEU A 406 36.84 -10.46 -16.36
N THR A 407 38.17 -10.38 -16.23
CA THR A 407 39.12 -10.83 -17.25
C THR A 407 39.03 -12.34 -17.44
N ALA A 408 39.08 -13.12 -16.36
CA ALA A 408 38.95 -14.57 -16.42
C ALA A 408 37.59 -15.00 -16.99
N GLU A 409 36.52 -14.28 -16.64
CA GLU A 409 35.20 -14.53 -17.23
C GLU A 409 35.19 -14.26 -18.73
N ALA A 410 35.77 -13.14 -19.18
CA ALA A 410 35.91 -12.84 -20.61
C ALA A 410 36.73 -13.91 -21.33
N ASP A 411 37.88 -14.29 -20.80
CA ASP A 411 38.77 -15.33 -21.35
C ASP A 411 38.10 -16.70 -21.47
N SER A 412 37.09 -16.98 -20.65
CA SER A 412 36.34 -18.22 -20.71
C SER A 412 35.33 -18.28 -21.88
N ILE A 413 35.07 -17.17 -22.56
CA ILE A 413 34.12 -17.10 -23.68
C ILE A 413 34.81 -17.54 -24.98
N PRO A 414 34.33 -18.59 -25.67
CA PRO A 414 34.83 -18.94 -26.98
C PRO A 414 34.36 -17.90 -28.00
N ILE A 415 35.29 -17.19 -28.65
CA ILE A 415 35.02 -16.14 -29.66
C ILE A 415 34.98 -16.74 -31.06
#